data_AF-A0A7X2PE93-F1
#
_entry.id   AF-A0A7X2PE93-F1
#
_cell.length_a   1.000
_cell.length_b   1.000
_cell.length_c   1.000
_cell.angle_alpha   90.00
_cell.angle_beta   90.00
_cell.angle_gamma   90.00
#
_symmetry.space_group_name_H-M   'P 1'
#
loop_
_entity.id
_entity.type
_entity.pdbx_description
1 polymer ?
#
loop_
_entity_poly.entity_id
_entity_poly.type
_entity_poly.pdbx_seq_one_letter_code
_entity_poly.pdbx_strand_id
1 'polypeptide(L)'
;MSSIELKNIHNRMHEELTLDYKDPNNVRFLKFDEIDHKEVMKDFIKFGGIYDKEIRKQLFNALRYHYYVEPFLAKLKELNLYDDFIAHSSDYYNSVFSGWLEENEVELT
;
A
#
# COMPACT_ATOMS: atom_id res chain seq x y z
N MET A 1 49.85 21.12 4.59
CA MET A 1 49.15 20.22 3.66
C MET A 1 49.24 20.79 2.26
N SER A 2 49.71 20.00 1.30
CA SER A 2 49.85 20.42 -0.10
C SER A 2 48.53 20.27 -0.86
N SER A 3 48.37 21.00 -1.96
CA SER A 3 47.18 20.92 -2.82
C SER A 3 46.96 19.53 -3.42
N ILE A 4 48.03 18.74 -3.56
CA ILE A 4 48.00 17.35 -4.05
C ILE A 4 47.40 16.43 -2.98
N GLU A 5 47.76 16.64 -1.70
CA GLU A 5 47.19 15.87 -0.58
C GLU A 5 45.69 16.12 -0.44
N LEU A 6 45.24 17.36 -0.62
CA LEU A 6 43.81 17.70 -0.56
C LEU A 6 43.00 17.07 -1.70
N LYS A 7 43.55 17.02 -2.92
CA LYS A 7 42.89 16.34 -4.05
C LYS A 7 42.81 14.82 -3.86
N ASN A 8 43.85 14.21 -3.30
CA ASN A 8 43.88 12.78 -3.04
C ASN A 8 42.88 12.37 -1.94
N ILE A 9 42.68 13.23 -0.93
CA ILE A 9 41.65 13.03 0.10
C ILE A 9 40.24 13.14 -0.51
N HIS A 10 40.01 14.16 -1.34
CA HIS A 10 38.72 14.37 -2.00
C HIS A 10 38.35 13.19 -2.91
N ASN A 11 39.30 12.68 -3.70
CA ASN A 11 39.05 11.55 -4.60
C ASN A 11 38.76 10.25 -3.83
N ARG A 12 39.46 10.00 -2.71
CA ARG A 12 39.16 8.83 -1.83
C ARG A 12 37.77 8.91 -1.20
N MET A 13 37.35 10.10 -0.74
CA MET A 13 35.99 10.29 -0.23
C MET A 13 34.94 10.05 -1.32
N HIS A 14 35.23 10.45 -2.56
CA HIS A 14 34.31 10.28 -3.69
C HIS A 14 34.19 8.81 -4.14
N GLU A 15 35.27 8.02 -4.05
CA GLU A 15 35.23 6.57 -4.30
C GLU A 15 34.49 5.83 -3.18
N GLU A 16 34.70 6.18 -1.91
CA GLU A 16 34.00 5.57 -0.76
C GLU A 16 32.49 5.91 -0.73
N LEU A 17 32.08 7.04 -1.31
CA LEU A 17 30.67 7.46 -1.43
C LEU A 17 29.91 6.85 -2.62
N THR A 18 30.55 5.99 -3.42
CA THR A 18 29.88 5.25 -4.52
C THR A 18 29.46 3.83 -4.15
N LEU A 19 29.54 3.46 -2.86
CA LEU A 19 28.81 2.30 -2.38
C LEU A 19 27.31 2.64 -2.44
N ASP A 20 26.54 1.85 -3.19
CA ASP A 20 25.08 1.77 -3.14
C ASP A 20 24.62 1.48 -1.69
N TYR A 21 24.71 2.49 -0.83
CA TYR A 21 24.22 2.40 0.55
C TYR A 21 22.70 2.42 0.50
N LYS A 22 22.10 1.23 0.35
CA LYS A 22 20.71 1.01 0.71
C LYS A 22 20.63 1.08 2.23
N ASP A 23 20.07 2.16 2.74
CA ASP A 23 19.66 2.23 4.15
C ASP A 23 18.69 1.07 4.41
N PRO A 24 19.06 0.08 5.24
CA PRO A 24 18.22 -1.07 5.52
C PRO A 24 16.92 -0.68 6.24
N ASN A 25 16.82 0.54 6.79
CA ASN A 25 15.60 1.06 7.40
C ASN A 25 14.71 1.82 6.41
N ASN A 26 15.18 2.03 5.17
CA ASN A 26 14.42 2.73 4.14
C ASN A 26 13.66 1.73 3.23
N VAL A 27 12.93 0.82 3.88
CA VAL A 27 12.06 -0.14 3.18
C VAL A 27 10.78 0.59 2.79
N ARG A 28 10.53 0.69 1.48
CA ARG A 28 9.31 1.35 0.99
C ARG A 28 8.10 0.45 1.25
N PHE A 29 7.08 1.02 1.87
CA PHE A 29 5.80 0.35 2.01
C PHE A 29 5.13 0.09 0.66
N LEU A 30 4.18 -0.86 0.66
CA LEU A 30 3.32 -1.15 -0.48
C LEU A 30 2.67 0.14 -0.98
N LYS A 31 2.78 0.37 -2.29
CA LYS A 31 2.03 1.42 -2.96
C LYS A 31 0.59 0.97 -3.14
N PHE A 32 -0.26 1.97 -3.31
CA PHE A 32 -1.68 1.80 -3.59
C PHE A 32 -1.96 0.92 -4.83
N ASP A 33 -1.14 1.01 -5.88
CA ASP A 33 -1.29 0.22 -7.10
C ASP A 33 -0.75 -1.22 -6.99
N GLU A 34 -0.02 -1.53 -5.92
CA GLU A 34 0.49 -2.88 -5.63
C GLU A 34 -0.54 -3.74 -4.88
N ILE A 35 -1.68 -3.15 -4.49
CA ILE A 35 -2.76 -3.84 -3.83
C ILE A 35 -3.99 -3.82 -4.74
N ASP A 36 -4.63 -4.97 -4.94
CA ASP A 36 -5.82 -5.05 -5.80
C ASP A 36 -7.09 -4.60 -5.06
N HIS A 37 -7.10 -3.34 -4.63
CA HIS A 37 -8.21 -2.73 -3.92
C HIS A 37 -9.54 -2.88 -4.69
N LYS A 38 -9.47 -2.80 -6.02
CA LYS A 38 -10.68 -2.82 -6.85
C LYS A 38 -11.33 -4.20 -6.86
N GLU A 39 -10.56 -5.27 -6.97
CA GLU A 39 -11.13 -6.62 -6.89
C GLU A 39 -11.64 -6.93 -5.48
N VAL A 40 -10.91 -6.57 -4.43
CA VAL A 40 -11.38 -6.73 -3.03
C VAL A 40 -12.73 -6.03 -2.82
N MET A 41 -12.87 -4.79 -3.31
CA MET A 41 -14.11 -4.04 -3.21
C MET A 41 -15.23 -4.67 -4.03
N LYS A 42 -14.95 -5.19 -5.23
CA LYS A 42 -15.96 -5.92 -6.04
C LYS A 42 -16.41 -7.19 -5.36
N ASP A 43 -15.50 -7.93 -4.76
CA ASP A 43 -15.80 -9.17 -4.06
C ASP A 43 -16.67 -8.91 -2.84
N PHE A 44 -16.39 -7.86 -2.08
CA PHE A 44 -17.30 -7.42 -1.02
C PHE A 44 -18.71 -7.10 -1.54
N ILE A 45 -18.84 -6.37 -2.64
CA ILE A 45 -20.18 -6.05 -3.20
C ILE A 45 -20.93 -7.32 -3.62
N LYS A 46 -20.22 -8.33 -4.12
CA LYS A 46 -20.82 -9.58 -4.62
C LYS A 46 -21.13 -10.57 -3.51
N PHE A 47 -20.25 -10.69 -2.52
CA PHE A 47 -20.22 -11.80 -1.56
C PHE A 47 -20.30 -11.35 -0.10
N GLY A 48 -20.16 -10.05 0.19
CA GLY A 48 -20.24 -9.47 1.53
C GLY A 48 -21.65 -9.37 2.13
N GLY A 49 -22.61 -10.20 1.69
CA GLY A 49 -23.96 -10.22 2.27
C GLY A 49 -24.89 -9.07 1.86
N ILE A 50 -24.53 -8.28 0.84
CA ILE A 50 -25.34 -7.16 0.36
C ILE A 50 -26.40 -7.67 -0.63
N TYR A 51 -27.61 -7.94 -0.15
CA TYR A 51 -28.71 -8.43 -1.01
C TYR A 51 -29.42 -7.31 -1.78
N ASP A 52 -29.50 -6.12 -1.21
CA ASP A 52 -30.17 -4.97 -1.83
C ASP A 52 -29.47 -4.57 -3.14
N LYS A 53 -30.26 -4.54 -4.21
CA LYS A 53 -29.78 -4.26 -5.56
C LYS A 53 -29.35 -2.80 -5.75
N GLU A 54 -30.07 -1.85 -5.16
CA GLU A 54 -29.74 -0.43 -5.29
C GLU A 54 -28.51 -0.07 -4.46
N ILE A 55 -28.31 -0.70 -3.30
CA ILE A 55 -27.08 -0.59 -2.53
C ILE A 55 -25.87 -1.09 -3.35
N ARG A 56 -25.95 -2.31 -3.90
CA ARG A 56 -24.86 -2.85 -4.74
C ARG A 56 -24.56 -1.95 -5.93
N LYS A 57 -25.59 -1.41 -6.58
CA LYS A 57 -25.45 -0.48 -7.70
C LYS A 57 -24.73 0.81 -7.29
N GLN A 58 -25.07 1.41 -6.14
CA GLN A 58 -24.37 2.59 -5.64
C GLN A 58 -22.89 2.31 -5.39
N LEU A 59 -22.56 1.18 -4.79
CA LEU A 59 -21.19 0.76 -4.52
C LEU A 59 -20.41 0.48 -5.82
N PHE A 60 -20.99 -0.24 -6.78
CA PHE A 60 -20.37 -0.43 -8.10
C PHE A 60 -20.18 0.89 -8.85
N ASN A 61 -21.07 1.85 -8.67
CA ASN A 61 -20.92 3.17 -9.28
C ASN A 61 -19.73 3.93 -8.70
N ALA A 62 -19.46 3.82 -7.39
CA ALA A 62 -18.26 4.38 -6.77
C ALA A 62 -16.96 3.79 -7.37
N LEU A 63 -16.97 2.51 -7.77
CA LEU A 63 -15.82 1.86 -8.42
C LEU A 63 -15.53 2.33 -9.86
N ARG A 64 -16.38 3.19 -10.44
CA ARG A 64 -16.17 3.75 -11.77
C ARG A 64 -15.24 4.96 -11.80
N TYR A 65 -15.06 5.64 -10.67
CA TYR A 65 -14.16 6.79 -10.58
C TYR A 65 -12.69 6.37 -10.72
N HIS A 66 -11.83 7.25 -11.24
CA HIS A 66 -10.39 7.01 -11.26
C HIS A 66 -9.81 6.91 -9.85
N TYR A 67 -10.27 7.76 -8.93
CA TYR A 67 -9.92 7.78 -7.51
C TYR A 67 -11.00 7.06 -6.68
N TYR A 68 -11.37 5.83 -7.06
CA TYR A 68 -12.57 5.16 -6.54
C TYR A 68 -12.58 4.83 -5.04
N VAL A 69 -11.42 4.73 -4.37
CA VAL A 69 -11.34 4.24 -2.99
C VAL A 69 -12.01 5.19 -2.01
N GLU A 70 -11.71 6.49 -2.06
CA GLU A 70 -12.34 7.45 -1.15
C GLU A 70 -13.86 7.52 -1.34
N PRO A 71 -14.42 7.66 -2.56
CA PRO A 71 -15.86 7.58 -2.79
C PRO A 71 -16.48 6.28 -2.32
N PHE A 72 -15.79 5.15 -2.48
CA PHE A 72 -16.27 3.85 -2.04
C PHE A 72 -16.37 3.79 -0.51
N LEU A 73 -15.30 4.16 0.21
CA LEU A 73 -15.29 4.18 1.67
C LEU A 73 -16.29 5.18 2.24
N ALA A 74 -16.46 6.35 1.61
CA ALA A 74 -17.49 7.31 1.98
C ALA A 74 -18.88 6.70 1.82
N LYS A 75 -19.15 6.03 0.69
CA LYS A 75 -20.42 5.35 0.45
C LYS A 75 -20.68 4.21 1.43
N LEU A 76 -19.67 3.44 1.81
CA LEU A 76 -19.80 2.41 2.85
C LEU A 76 -20.22 3.00 4.19
N LYS A 77 -19.61 4.13 4.60
CA LYS A 77 -19.97 4.83 5.84
C LYS A 77 -21.40 5.35 5.80
N GLU A 78 -21.80 5.97 4.69
CA GLU A 78 -23.18 6.44 4.50
C GLU A 78 -24.23 5.32 4.60
N LEU A 79 -23.85 4.11 4.22
CA LEU A 79 -24.74 2.93 4.20
C LEU A 79 -24.58 2.04 5.44
N ASN A 80 -23.75 2.43 6.42
CA ASN A 80 -23.39 1.62 7.60
C ASN A 80 -22.83 0.23 7.26
N LEU A 81 -22.06 0.12 6.16
CA LEU A 81 -21.44 -1.14 5.69
C LEU A 81 -19.93 -1.17 5.90
N TYR A 82 -19.36 -0.16 6.57
CA TYR A 82 -17.92 -0.05 6.73
C TYR A 82 -17.34 -1.19 7.58
N ASP A 83 -17.97 -1.52 8.70
CA ASP A 83 -17.50 -2.58 9.59
C ASP A 83 -17.61 -3.96 8.92
N ASP A 84 -18.68 -4.21 8.15
CA ASP A 84 -18.84 -5.42 7.35
C ASP A 84 -17.75 -5.55 6.29
N PHE A 85 -17.39 -4.43 5.64
CA PHE A 85 -16.30 -4.41 4.68
C PHE A 85 -14.95 -4.74 5.32
N ILE A 86 -14.66 -4.18 6.51
CA ILE A 86 -13.44 -4.51 7.26
C ILE A 86 -13.43 -6.00 7.61
N ALA A 87 -14.53 -6.53 8.16
CA ALA A 87 -14.63 -7.95 8.51
C ALA A 87 -14.43 -8.86 7.29
N HIS A 88 -14.94 -8.49 6.12
CA HIS A 88 -14.80 -9.27 4.89
C HIS A 88 -13.39 -9.20 4.28
N SER A 89 -12.72 -8.05 4.36
CA SER A 89 -11.48 -7.79 3.62
C SER A 89 -10.19 -7.85 4.45
N SER A 90 -10.31 -7.86 5.78
CA SER A 90 -9.17 -7.85 6.70
C SER A 90 -8.17 -8.97 6.42
N ASP A 91 -8.63 -10.20 6.20
CA ASP A 91 -7.75 -11.36 5.95
C ASP A 91 -6.90 -11.17 4.69
N TYR A 92 -7.48 -10.62 3.62
CA TYR A 92 -6.73 -10.32 2.41
C TYR A 92 -5.65 -9.27 2.65
N TYR A 93 -6.02 -8.14 3.28
CA TYR A 93 -5.06 -7.07 3.55
C TYR A 93 -3.96 -7.50 4.52
N ASN A 94 -4.30 -8.31 5.53
CA ASN A 94 -3.33 -8.88 6.46
C ASN A 94 -2.40 -9.86 5.75
N SER A 95 -2.91 -10.66 4.81
CA SER A 95 -2.07 -11.56 4.00
C SER A 95 -1.09 -10.79 3.13
N VAL A 96 -1.56 -9.73 2.45
CA VAL A 96 -0.72 -8.87 1.62
C VAL A 96 0.36 -8.17 2.46
N PHE A 97 -0.03 -7.63 3.62
CA PHE A 97 0.91 -6.99 4.55
C PHE A 97 1.92 -7.99 5.13
N SER A 98 1.48 -9.19 5.53
CA SER A 98 2.37 -10.24 6.04
C SER A 98 3.37 -10.69 4.98
N GLY A 99 2.92 -10.85 3.73
CA GLY A 99 3.81 -11.16 2.61
C GLY A 99 4.86 -10.06 2.39
N TRP A 100 4.46 -8.79 2.48
CA TRP A 100 5.41 -7.68 2.41
C TRP A 100 6.42 -7.69 3.58
N LEU A 101 6.00 -8.00 4.80
CA LEU A 101 6.91 -8.13 5.94
C LEU A 101 7.95 -9.23 5.71
N GLU A 102 7.51 -10.39 5.23
CA GLU A 102 8.39 -11.53 4.93
C GLU A 102 9.38 -11.20 3.81
N GLU A 103 8.91 -10.62 2.71
CA GLU A 103 9.76 -10.23 1.56
C GLU A 103 10.82 -9.18 1.91
N ASN A 104 10.56 -8.36 2.94
CA ASN A 104 11.45 -7.27 3.35
C ASN A 104 12.15 -7.53 4.69
N GLU A 105 12.04 -8.75 5.24
CA GLU A 105 12.67 -9.17 6.50
C GLU A 105 12.34 -8.24 7.68
N VAL A 106 11.11 -7.72 7.73
CA VAL A 106 10.65 -6.79 8.78
C VAL A 106 9.98 -7.54 9.93
N GLU A 107 10.58 -7.48 11.12
CA GLU A 107 9.99 -8.03 12.34
C GLU A 107 9.18 -6.97 13.09
N LEU A 108 7.91 -7.29 13.41
CA LEU A 108 7.09 -6.47 14.30
C LEU A 108 7.46 -6.78 15.76
N THR A 109 7.92 -5.77 16.50
CA THR A 109 8.34 -5.85 17.91
C THR A 109 7.29 -5.28 18.86
#